data_AF-A0A525ICZ5-F1
#
_entry.id   AF-A0A525ICZ5-F1
#
_cell.length_a   1.000
_cell.length_b   1.000
_cell.length_c   1.000
_cell.angle_alpha   90.00
_cell.angle_beta   90.00
_cell.angle_gamma   90.00
#
_symmetry.space_group_name_H-M   'P 1'
#
loop_
_entity.id
_entity.type
_entity.pdbx_description
1 polymer ?
#
loop_
_entity_poly.entity_id
_entity_poly.type
_entity_poly.pdbx_seq_one_letter_code
_entity_poly.pdbx_strand_id
1 'polypeptide(L)'
;MIARPLSVARAISRPAQAAVGAPAQSASLALSNLRGLAIALVLATHAGVAYLASAPAQPRFDQPPYLWVAFPIVDRQRWLGFDIFCASQDIYLMGLLFFLSGLFCFAGMERDGAVGFLRRRFARLGLPLIFGVAVMMPLALYPTYRLSASDPGLAAYASAYLALPFAPCGQMWFLGVLLALTVAAVAMRFLLRPTILHLGRLSQAFEDKPARAFIAFALLSIAAYAPLALVFTPFRWVDWGPFALQLSRPALYALYYGAGLCVGAVGLGA
;
A
#
# COMPACT_ATOMS: atom_id res chain seq x y z
N MET A 1 -5.74 -20.65 -73.76
CA MET A 1 -6.74 -21.30 -72.89
C MET A 1 -6.07 -22.54 -72.27
N ILE A 2 -5.02 -22.37 -71.44
CA ILE A 2 -5.01 -22.38 -69.96
C ILE A 2 -5.86 -23.50 -69.34
N ALA A 3 -5.20 -24.59 -68.93
CA ALA A 3 -5.60 -25.44 -67.80
C ALA A 3 -4.37 -26.14 -67.18
N ARG A 4 -4.28 -26.10 -65.85
CA ARG A 4 -3.13 -26.38 -64.96
C ARG A 4 -2.80 -27.88 -64.79
N PRO A 5 -1.56 -28.23 -64.40
CA PRO A 5 -1.28 -29.48 -63.69
C PRO A 5 -1.60 -29.36 -62.19
N LEU A 6 -2.10 -30.45 -61.60
CA LEU A 6 -2.36 -30.60 -60.16
C LEU A 6 -1.05 -30.70 -59.38
N SER A 7 -0.81 -29.74 -58.48
CA SER A 7 0.29 -29.76 -57.52
C SER A 7 -0.08 -30.64 -56.33
N VAL A 8 0.76 -31.64 -56.08
CA VAL A 8 0.82 -32.41 -54.84
C VAL A 8 1.73 -31.70 -53.84
N ALA A 9 1.37 -31.83 -52.55
CA ALA A 9 2.13 -31.54 -51.33
C ALA A 9 2.25 -30.07 -50.89
N ARG A 10 1.72 -29.76 -49.68
CA ARG A 10 2.47 -29.92 -48.41
C ARG A 10 1.53 -29.62 -47.24
N ALA A 11 1.14 -30.62 -46.47
CA ALA A 11 0.52 -30.39 -45.18
C ALA A 11 1.58 -29.80 -44.25
N ILE A 12 1.51 -28.49 -44.02
CA ILE A 12 2.30 -27.82 -42.99
C ILE A 12 1.67 -28.22 -41.65
N SER A 13 2.20 -29.26 -41.03
CA SER A 13 1.97 -29.53 -39.62
C SER A 13 2.52 -28.36 -38.81
N ARG A 14 1.66 -27.45 -38.37
CA ARG A 14 2.00 -26.45 -37.35
C ARG A 14 2.46 -27.22 -36.10
N PRO A 15 3.65 -26.92 -35.53
CA PRO A 15 3.98 -27.48 -34.24
C PRO A 15 2.95 -26.95 -33.23
N ALA A 16 2.38 -27.87 -32.47
CA ALA A 16 1.54 -27.53 -31.32
C ALA A 16 2.35 -26.60 -30.41
N GLN A 17 1.96 -25.32 -30.37
CA GLN A 17 2.37 -24.44 -29.30
C GLN A 17 1.81 -25.03 -28.01
N ALA A 18 2.65 -25.76 -27.29
CA ALA A 18 2.36 -26.21 -25.95
C ALA A 18 1.97 -24.98 -25.11
N ALA A 19 0.80 -25.06 -24.49
CA ALA A 19 0.18 -24.02 -23.67
C ALA A 19 0.93 -23.83 -22.34
N VAL A 20 2.20 -23.42 -22.38
CA VAL A 20 3.04 -23.17 -21.20
C VAL A 20 2.87 -21.72 -20.66
N GLY A 21 1.88 -20.96 -21.15
CA GLY A 21 1.74 -19.53 -20.83
C GLY A 21 0.53 -19.10 -19.98
N ALA A 22 -0.45 -19.96 -19.72
CA ALA A 22 -1.75 -19.53 -19.19
C ALA A 22 -1.79 -19.22 -17.66
N PRO A 23 -1.14 -20.00 -16.77
CA PRO A 23 -1.23 -19.76 -15.32
C PRO A 23 -0.49 -18.49 -14.87
N ALA A 24 0.74 -18.29 -15.37
CA ALA A 24 1.56 -17.13 -14.99
C ALA A 24 0.98 -15.80 -15.52
N GLN A 25 0.37 -15.80 -16.72
CA GLN A 25 -0.28 -14.60 -17.27
C GLN A 25 -1.58 -14.25 -16.52
N SER A 26 -2.40 -15.23 -16.16
CA SER A 26 -3.64 -14.99 -15.41
C SER A 26 -3.38 -14.53 -13.97
N ALA A 27 -2.40 -15.10 -13.28
CA ALA A 27 -1.96 -14.63 -11.96
C ALA A 27 -1.45 -13.19 -12.02
N SER A 28 -0.68 -12.83 -13.05
CA SER A 28 -0.21 -11.46 -13.28
C SER A 28 -1.36 -10.46 -13.50
N LEU A 29 -2.40 -10.86 -14.25
CA LEU A 29 -3.59 -10.04 -14.45
C LEU A 29 -4.42 -9.89 -13.17
N ALA A 30 -4.65 -10.97 -12.44
CA ALA A 30 -5.38 -10.96 -11.17
C ALA A 30 -4.71 -10.03 -10.14
N LEU A 31 -3.39 -10.13 -9.99
CA LEU A 31 -2.62 -9.23 -9.10
C LEU A 31 -2.67 -7.78 -9.56
N SER A 32 -2.63 -7.55 -10.88
CA SER A 32 -2.76 -6.20 -11.44
C SER A 32 -4.14 -5.59 -11.15
N ASN A 33 -5.21 -6.37 -11.33
CA ASN A 33 -6.57 -5.97 -11.02
C ASN A 33 -6.76 -5.74 -9.52
N LEU A 34 -6.24 -6.64 -8.67
CA LEU A 34 -6.32 -6.52 -7.21
C LEU A 34 -5.62 -5.24 -6.73
N ARG A 35 -4.43 -4.94 -7.28
CA ARG A 35 -3.73 -3.68 -6.98
C ARG A 35 -4.54 -2.48 -7.45
N GLY A 36 -5.11 -2.52 -8.66
CA GLY A 36 -5.96 -1.44 -9.19
C GLY A 36 -7.18 -1.19 -8.30
N LEU A 37 -7.88 -2.25 -7.91
CA LEU A 37 -9.01 -2.19 -6.99
C LEU A 37 -8.61 -1.62 -5.62
N ALA A 38 -7.49 -2.08 -5.05
CA ALA A 38 -7.00 -1.57 -3.77
C ALA A 38 -6.71 -0.06 -3.84
N ILE A 39 -6.08 0.42 -4.92
CA ILE A 39 -5.84 1.86 -5.13
C ILE A 39 -7.17 2.61 -5.27
N ALA A 40 -8.13 2.09 -6.03
CA ALA A 40 -9.45 2.69 -6.15
C ALA A 40 -10.17 2.79 -4.80
N LEU A 41 -10.07 1.77 -3.94
CA LEU A 41 -10.62 1.78 -2.59
C LEU A 41 -9.92 2.80 -1.68
N VAL A 42 -8.60 3.01 -1.83
CA VAL A 42 -7.88 4.07 -1.10
C VAL A 42 -8.41 5.44 -1.51
N LEU A 43 -8.56 5.69 -2.81
CA LEU A 43 -9.10 6.96 -3.32
C LEU A 43 -10.54 7.18 -2.83
N ALA A 44 -11.39 6.14 -2.90
CA ALA A 44 -12.76 6.20 -2.40
C ALA A 44 -12.82 6.46 -0.89
N THR A 45 -11.93 5.85 -0.11
CA THR A 45 -11.84 6.07 1.34
C THR A 45 -11.51 7.53 1.62
N HIS A 46 -10.47 8.09 1.00
CA HIS A 46 -10.09 9.49 1.22
C HIS A 46 -11.10 10.50 0.68
N ALA A 47 -11.84 10.16 -0.38
CA ALA A 47 -12.97 10.96 -0.84
C ALA A 47 -14.14 10.93 0.16
N GLY A 48 -14.37 9.79 0.83
CA GLY A 48 -15.44 9.59 1.80
C GLY A 48 -15.20 10.24 3.16
N VAL A 49 -13.94 10.41 3.59
CA VAL A 49 -13.59 10.92 4.93
C VAL A 49 -14.20 12.30 5.23
N ALA A 50 -14.44 13.13 4.22
CA ALA A 50 -15.08 14.44 4.41
C ALA A 50 -16.56 14.36 4.83
N TYR A 51 -17.21 13.22 4.60
CA TYR A 51 -18.66 13.02 4.77
C TYR A 51 -19.03 12.09 5.94
N LEU A 52 -18.06 11.72 6.77
CA LEU A 52 -18.27 10.85 7.92
C LEU A 52 -19.23 11.50 8.91
N ALA A 53 -20.22 10.78 9.42
CA ALA A 53 -21.14 11.24 10.45
C ALA A 53 -20.48 11.34 11.85
N SER A 54 -19.36 10.64 12.08
CA SER A 54 -18.61 10.68 13.35
C SER A 54 -17.53 11.75 13.44
N ALA A 55 -17.11 12.36 12.33
CA ALA A 55 -16.13 13.45 12.31
C ALA A 55 -16.49 14.62 13.28
N PRO A 56 -15.50 15.31 13.84
CA PRO A 56 -15.76 16.50 14.65
C PRO A 56 -16.32 17.65 13.80
N ALA A 57 -16.67 18.77 14.43
CA ALA A 57 -16.81 20.03 13.69
C ALA A 57 -15.48 20.38 12.98
N GLN A 58 -15.56 21.18 11.90
CA GLN A 58 -14.38 21.57 11.11
C GLN A 58 -13.22 22.01 12.01
N PRO A 59 -12.10 21.27 12.03
CA PRO A 59 -10.98 21.60 12.90
C PRO A 59 -10.31 22.91 12.50
N ARG A 60 -9.82 23.66 13.48
CA ARG A 60 -9.00 24.84 13.23
C ARG A 60 -7.58 24.46 12.85
N PHE A 61 -7.00 25.18 11.89
CA PHE A 61 -5.66 24.90 11.38
C PHE A 61 -4.58 25.03 12.46
N ASP A 62 -4.71 26.04 13.32
CA ASP A 62 -3.75 26.42 14.36
C ASP A 62 -3.95 25.69 15.70
N GLN A 63 -4.93 24.79 15.79
CA GLN A 63 -5.35 24.19 17.07
C GLN A 63 -4.84 22.75 17.23
N PRO A 64 -3.97 22.48 18.23
CA PRO A 64 -3.67 21.12 18.66
C PRO A 64 -4.94 20.38 19.13
N PRO A 65 -5.10 19.07 18.85
CA PRO A 65 -4.10 18.16 18.32
C PRO A 65 -4.09 18.09 16.78
N TYR A 66 -4.47 19.17 16.08
CA TYR A 66 -4.47 19.28 14.61
C TYR A 66 -5.35 18.21 13.95
N LEU A 67 -6.59 18.08 14.42
CA LEU A 67 -7.53 17.06 13.93
C LEU A 67 -7.79 17.11 12.42
N TRP A 68 -7.47 18.23 11.77
CA TRP A 68 -7.49 18.34 10.31
C TRP A 68 -6.51 17.40 9.60
N VAL A 69 -5.51 16.84 10.29
CA VAL A 69 -4.64 15.79 9.73
C VAL A 69 -5.45 14.55 9.37
N ALA A 70 -6.45 14.21 10.19
CA ALA A 70 -7.38 13.11 9.94
C ALA A 70 -8.61 13.56 9.13
N PHE A 71 -9.10 14.78 9.38
CA PHE A 71 -10.32 15.33 8.76
C PHE A 71 -10.05 16.72 8.16
N PRO A 72 -9.34 16.82 7.01
CA PRO A 72 -8.93 18.11 6.45
C PRO A 72 -10.13 19.01 6.13
N ILE A 73 -11.20 18.40 5.61
CA ILE A 73 -12.46 19.06 5.28
C ILE A 73 -13.56 18.20 5.89
N VAL A 74 -14.53 18.85 6.54
CA VAL A 74 -15.75 18.23 7.05
C VAL A 74 -16.95 18.88 6.36
N ASP A 75 -17.68 18.11 5.57
CA ASP A 75 -18.87 18.58 4.86
C ASP A 75 -20.08 18.68 5.81
N ARG A 76 -21.06 19.50 5.44
CA ARG A 76 -22.34 19.61 6.16
C ARG A 76 -23.26 18.42 5.88
N GLN A 77 -23.20 17.87 4.67
CA GLN A 77 -23.92 16.65 4.31
C GLN A 77 -23.09 15.44 4.76
N ARG A 78 -23.64 14.66 5.69
CA ARG A 78 -22.91 13.58 6.36
C ARG A 78 -23.76 12.33 6.38
N TRP A 79 -23.11 11.16 6.24
CA TRP A 79 -23.82 9.90 6.15
C TRP A 79 -23.07 8.78 6.87
N LEU A 80 -23.77 8.08 7.77
CA LEU A 80 -23.24 6.95 8.54
C LEU A 80 -22.67 5.83 7.65
N GLY A 81 -23.17 5.70 6.42
CA GLY A 81 -22.64 4.73 5.46
C GLY A 81 -21.17 4.97 5.11
N PHE A 82 -20.71 6.22 5.11
CA PHE A 82 -19.29 6.53 4.92
C PHE A 82 -18.45 6.12 6.12
N ASP A 83 -18.96 6.23 7.35
CA ASP A 83 -18.27 5.72 8.54
C ASP A 83 -18.05 4.21 8.47
N ILE A 84 -19.11 3.47 8.14
CA ILE A 84 -19.05 2.01 7.99
C ILE A 84 -18.08 1.63 6.88
N PHE A 85 -18.17 2.31 5.72
CA PHE A 85 -17.29 2.06 4.58
C PHE A 85 -15.83 2.34 4.91
N CYS A 86 -15.50 3.53 5.42
CA CYS A 86 -14.12 3.90 5.75
C CYS A 86 -13.55 3.02 6.87
N ALA A 87 -14.34 2.73 7.91
CA ALA A 87 -13.93 1.84 8.99
C ALA A 87 -13.65 0.42 8.50
N SER A 88 -14.44 -0.10 7.54
CA SER A 88 -14.19 -1.43 6.99
C SER A 88 -12.91 -1.50 6.16
N GLN A 89 -12.45 -0.39 5.57
CA GLN A 89 -11.19 -0.33 4.82
C GLN A 89 -9.96 -0.11 5.70
N ASP A 90 -10.15 0.52 6.86
CA ASP A 90 -9.10 1.17 7.65
C ASP A 90 -7.88 0.26 7.91
N ILE A 91 -8.10 -0.97 8.38
CA ILE A 91 -7.01 -1.87 8.81
C ILE A 91 -6.42 -2.68 7.64
N TYR A 92 -7.28 -3.40 6.91
CA TYR A 92 -6.81 -4.42 5.97
C TYR A 92 -6.19 -3.81 4.71
N LEU A 93 -6.68 -2.65 4.25
CA LEU A 93 -6.35 -2.12 2.92
C LEU A 93 -4.88 -1.75 2.81
N MET A 94 -4.33 -1.10 3.85
CA MET A 94 -2.90 -0.82 3.92
C MET A 94 -2.07 -2.09 4.01
N GLY A 95 -2.49 -3.05 4.85
CA GLY A 95 -1.86 -4.37 4.94
C GLY A 95 -1.78 -5.06 3.58
N LEU A 96 -2.88 -5.09 2.82
CA LEU A 96 -2.93 -5.66 1.48
C LEU A 96 -1.92 -5.01 0.53
N LEU A 97 -1.81 -3.68 0.52
CA LEU A 97 -0.83 -2.98 -0.32
C LEU A 97 0.62 -3.29 0.09
N PHE A 98 0.90 -3.42 1.39
CA PHE A 98 2.20 -3.87 1.88
C PHE A 98 2.51 -5.30 1.44
N PHE A 99 1.54 -6.22 1.55
CA PHE A 99 1.66 -7.59 1.05
C PHE A 99 1.97 -7.63 -0.45
N LEU A 100 1.21 -6.90 -1.26
CA LEU A 100 1.44 -6.81 -2.71
C LEU A 100 2.82 -6.25 -3.04
N SER A 101 3.32 -5.28 -2.27
CA SER A 101 4.68 -4.78 -2.47
C SER A 101 5.75 -5.83 -2.11
N GLY A 102 5.55 -6.57 -1.03
CA GLY A 102 6.42 -7.66 -0.57
C GLY A 102 6.49 -8.81 -1.57
N LEU A 103 5.36 -9.15 -2.20
CA LEU A 103 5.23 -10.21 -3.20
C LEU A 103 6.24 -10.10 -4.35
N PHE A 104 6.49 -8.88 -4.83
CA PHE A 104 7.45 -8.65 -5.93
C PHE A 104 8.88 -8.35 -5.45
N CYS A 105 9.12 -8.35 -4.15
CA CYS A 105 10.40 -7.95 -3.57
C CYS A 105 11.48 -9.01 -3.81
N PHE A 106 11.19 -10.29 -3.58
CA PHE A 106 12.17 -11.35 -3.71
C PHE A 106 12.67 -11.51 -5.15
N ALA A 107 11.76 -11.69 -6.11
CA ALA A 107 12.09 -11.78 -7.53
C ALA A 107 12.80 -10.52 -8.06
N GLY A 108 12.43 -9.33 -7.56
CA GLY A 108 13.12 -8.08 -7.91
C GLY A 108 14.58 -8.05 -7.43
N MET A 109 14.85 -8.58 -6.23
CA MET A 109 16.22 -8.71 -5.72
C MET A 109 17.04 -9.75 -6.50
N GLU A 110 16.44 -10.87 -6.90
CA GLU A 110 17.12 -11.89 -7.72
C GLU A 110 17.47 -11.36 -9.13
N ARG A 111 16.56 -10.62 -9.77
CA ARG A 111 16.78 -10.05 -11.10
C ARG A 111 17.88 -8.98 -11.11
N ASP A 112 17.91 -8.13 -10.08
CA ASP A 112 18.63 -6.87 -10.16
C ASP A 112 19.77 -6.70 -9.14
N GLY A 113 19.96 -7.68 -8.25
CA GLY A 113 20.82 -7.57 -7.08
C GLY A 113 20.30 -6.58 -6.03
N ALA A 114 20.82 -6.67 -4.80
CA ALA A 114 20.34 -5.85 -3.68
C ALA A 114 20.51 -4.34 -3.90
N VAL A 115 21.70 -3.90 -4.32
CA VAL A 115 21.99 -2.48 -4.55
C VAL A 115 21.16 -1.92 -5.69
N GLY A 116 21.08 -2.64 -6.81
CA GLY A 116 20.27 -2.23 -7.95
C GLY A 116 18.78 -2.14 -7.59
N PHE A 117 18.27 -3.14 -6.86
CA PHE A 117 16.89 -3.19 -6.36
C PHE A 117 16.57 -2.00 -5.45
N LEU A 118 17.41 -1.73 -4.46
CA LEU A 118 17.25 -0.58 -3.56
C LEU A 118 17.26 0.73 -4.34
N ARG A 119 18.25 0.96 -5.21
CA ARG A 119 18.32 2.20 -6.00
C ARG A 119 17.04 2.45 -6.80
N ARG A 120 16.49 1.44 -7.48
CA ARG A 120 15.24 1.58 -8.24
C ARG A 120 14.03 1.80 -7.34
N ARG A 121 13.94 1.12 -6.20
CA ARG A 121 12.84 1.32 -5.23
C ARG A 121 12.90 2.71 -4.58
N PHE A 122 14.08 3.16 -4.17
CA PHE A 122 14.29 4.51 -3.61
C PHE A 122 13.95 5.61 -4.62
N ALA A 123 14.33 5.46 -5.89
CA ALA A 123 13.90 6.42 -6.91
C ALA A 123 12.36 6.42 -7.08
N ARG A 124 11.74 5.24 -7.17
CA ARG A 124 10.29 5.11 -7.42
C ARG A 124 9.41 5.50 -6.24
N LEU A 125 9.89 5.42 -5.00
CA LEU A 125 9.12 5.71 -3.79
C LEU A 125 9.57 7.00 -3.11
N GLY A 126 10.89 7.24 -3.06
CA GLY A 126 11.48 8.42 -2.44
C GLY A 126 11.23 9.71 -3.23
N LEU A 127 11.28 9.68 -4.56
CA LEU A 127 10.94 10.88 -5.35
C LEU A 127 9.47 11.29 -5.15
N PRO A 128 8.47 10.39 -5.26
CA PRO A 128 7.09 10.74 -4.93
C PRO A 128 6.87 11.15 -3.47
N LEU A 129 7.59 10.54 -2.51
CA LEU A 129 7.54 10.95 -1.10
C LEU A 129 7.97 12.42 -0.94
N ILE A 130 9.14 12.78 -1.47
CA ILE A 130 9.68 14.14 -1.40
C ILE A 130 8.74 15.12 -2.10
N PHE A 131 8.30 14.80 -3.32
CA PHE A 131 7.36 15.64 -4.07
C PHE A 131 6.02 15.81 -3.33
N GLY A 132 5.50 14.71 -2.77
CA GLY A 132 4.25 14.71 -2.02
C GLY A 132 4.33 15.62 -0.79
N VAL A 133 5.37 15.50 0.01
CA VAL A 133 5.56 16.32 1.22
C VAL A 133 5.89 17.77 0.88
N ALA A 134 6.79 18.01 -0.07
CA ALA A 134 7.29 19.36 -0.35
C ALA A 134 6.34 20.21 -1.21
N VAL A 135 5.51 19.57 -2.05
CA VAL A 135 4.65 20.28 -3.02
C VAL A 135 3.18 19.96 -2.78
N MET A 136 2.80 18.69 -2.73
CA MET A 136 1.39 18.32 -2.64
C MET A 136 0.76 18.66 -1.29
N MET A 137 1.48 18.47 -0.18
CA MET A 137 0.94 18.78 1.16
C MET A 137 0.67 20.28 1.38
N PRO A 138 1.61 21.21 1.06
CA PRO A 138 1.30 22.63 1.10
C PRO A 138 0.12 23.03 0.21
N LEU A 139 -0.02 22.43 -0.98
CA LEU A 139 -1.15 22.75 -1.85
C LEU A 139 -2.48 22.19 -1.33
N ALA A 140 -2.48 20.95 -0.85
CA ALA A 140 -3.67 20.25 -0.38
C ALA A 140 -4.22 20.82 0.94
N LEU A 141 -3.37 21.44 1.77
CA LEU A 141 -3.75 21.97 3.08
C LEU A 141 -4.21 23.44 3.04
N TYR A 142 -4.08 24.12 1.91
CA TYR A 142 -4.57 25.49 1.78
C TYR A 142 -6.10 25.61 1.94
N PRO A 143 -6.94 24.75 1.33
CA PRO A 143 -8.38 24.75 1.59
C PRO A 143 -8.72 24.52 3.08
N THR A 144 -8.02 23.61 3.75
CA THR A 144 -8.17 23.36 5.20
C THR A 144 -7.90 24.62 6.01
N TYR A 145 -6.82 25.34 5.72
CA TYR A 145 -6.50 26.62 6.34
C TYR A 145 -7.61 27.64 6.11
N ARG A 146 -8.07 27.78 4.87
CA ARG A 146 -9.11 28.74 4.45
C ARG A 146 -10.45 28.55 5.15
N LEU A 147 -10.78 27.34 5.61
CA LEU A 147 -12.02 27.06 6.33
C LEU A 147 -12.02 27.52 7.79
N SER A 148 -10.85 27.85 8.37
CA SER A 148 -10.73 28.15 9.80
C SER A 148 -9.92 29.40 10.14
N ALA A 149 -9.13 29.91 9.20
CA ALA A 149 -8.28 31.08 9.39
C ALA A 149 -9.07 32.39 9.31
N SER A 150 -8.70 33.36 10.16
CA SER A 150 -9.22 34.73 10.12
C SER A 150 -8.64 35.53 8.94
N ASP A 151 -7.36 35.32 8.62
CA ASP A 151 -6.71 35.91 7.44
C ASP A 151 -6.57 34.85 6.32
N PRO A 152 -7.32 34.99 5.22
CA PRO A 152 -7.30 34.03 4.12
C PRO A 152 -6.12 34.21 3.14
N GLY A 153 -5.21 35.16 3.40
CA GLY A 153 -4.09 35.49 2.53
C GLY A 153 -3.05 34.36 2.41
N LEU A 154 -2.40 34.28 1.23
CA LEU A 154 -1.37 33.26 0.97
C LEU A 154 -0.12 33.44 1.84
N ALA A 155 0.25 34.68 2.17
CA ALA A 155 1.37 34.94 3.07
C ALA A 155 1.08 34.45 4.50
N ALA A 156 -0.13 34.72 5.01
CA ALA A 156 -0.58 34.24 6.31
C ALA A 156 -0.62 32.70 6.36
N TYR A 157 -1.10 32.06 5.28
CA TYR A 157 -1.04 30.61 5.15
C TYR A 157 0.40 30.08 5.18
N ALA A 158 1.32 30.67 4.42
CA ALA A 158 2.70 30.23 4.39
C ALA A 158 3.36 30.33 5.78
N SER A 159 3.11 31.42 6.50
CA SER A 159 3.57 31.57 7.89
C SER A 159 2.96 30.52 8.82
N ALA A 160 1.65 30.28 8.73
CA ALA A 160 0.96 29.28 9.55
C ALA A 160 1.44 27.85 9.26
N TYR A 161 1.67 27.51 7.98
CA TYR A 161 2.18 26.21 7.56
C TYR A 161 3.61 25.97 8.07
N LEU A 162 4.49 26.96 7.93
CA LEU A 162 5.88 26.86 8.40
C LEU A 162 6.00 26.87 9.94
N ALA A 163 4.97 27.37 10.65
CA ALA A 163 4.90 27.36 12.10
C ALA A 163 4.39 26.03 12.70
N LEU A 164 3.97 25.07 11.86
CA LEU A 164 3.54 23.76 12.34
C LEU A 164 4.67 23.03 13.06
N PRO A 165 4.40 22.34 14.19
CA PRO A 165 5.43 21.65 14.96
C PRO A 165 5.91 20.34 14.30
N PHE A 166 5.37 19.99 13.13
CA PHE A 166 5.70 18.82 12.34
C PHE A 166 5.59 19.16 10.85
N ALA A 167 6.20 18.35 10.00
CA ALA A 167 5.98 18.44 8.56
C ALA A 167 4.80 17.53 8.17
N PRO A 168 3.65 18.07 7.74
CA PRO A 168 2.53 17.23 7.34
C PRO A 168 2.95 16.36 6.17
N CYS A 169 2.94 15.03 6.36
CA CYS A 169 3.27 14.11 5.27
C CYS A 169 2.02 13.56 4.56
N GLY A 170 0.83 13.76 5.14
CA GLY A 170 -0.43 13.18 4.67
C GLY A 170 -0.27 11.69 4.34
N GLN A 171 -0.81 11.25 3.21
CA GLN A 171 -0.76 9.84 2.80
C GLN A 171 0.65 9.34 2.39
N MET A 172 1.65 10.22 2.33
CA MET A 172 3.01 9.82 1.98
C MET A 172 3.68 8.97 3.07
N TRP A 173 3.12 8.93 4.29
CA TRP A 173 3.56 8.02 5.36
C TRP A 173 3.72 6.58 4.86
N PHE A 174 2.80 6.12 4.00
CA PHE A 174 2.82 4.78 3.42
C PHE A 174 4.09 4.50 2.61
N LEU A 175 4.57 5.48 1.83
CA LEU A 175 5.79 5.37 1.05
C LEU A 175 7.03 5.30 1.95
N GLY A 176 7.03 6.07 3.04
CA GLY A 176 8.09 6.02 4.05
C GLY A 176 8.21 4.64 4.70
N VAL A 177 7.08 4.07 5.12
CA VAL A 177 7.03 2.71 5.69
C VAL A 177 7.45 1.66 4.66
N LEU A 178 7.00 1.79 3.39
CA LEU A 178 7.44 0.90 2.33
C LEU A 178 8.96 0.92 2.10
N LEU A 179 9.59 2.09 2.15
CA LEU A 179 11.05 2.21 2.03
C LEU A 179 11.75 1.48 3.18
N ALA A 180 11.30 1.70 4.42
CA ALA A 180 11.84 1.02 5.59
C ALA A 180 11.70 -0.51 5.47
N LEU A 181 10.51 -1.00 5.11
CA LEU A 181 10.26 -2.43 4.90
C LEU A 181 11.05 -3.01 3.72
N THR A 182 11.32 -2.20 2.67
CA THR A 182 12.16 -2.61 1.54
C THR A 182 13.60 -2.85 1.98
N VAL A 183 14.16 -1.94 2.79
CA VAL A 183 15.51 -2.09 3.37
C VAL A 183 15.55 -3.32 4.30
N ALA A 184 14.55 -3.46 5.17
CA ALA A 184 14.43 -4.62 6.04
C ALA A 184 14.36 -5.93 5.24
N ALA A 185 13.60 -5.97 4.13
CA ALA A 185 13.47 -7.15 3.29
C ALA A 185 14.77 -7.55 2.60
N VAL A 186 15.58 -6.57 2.18
CA VAL A 186 16.92 -6.84 1.66
C VAL A 186 17.80 -7.45 2.74
N ALA A 187 17.82 -6.87 3.95
CA ALA A 187 18.56 -7.43 5.07
C ALA A 187 18.09 -8.84 5.45
N MET A 188 16.77 -9.06 5.52
CA MET A 188 16.18 -10.37 5.78
C MET A 188 16.53 -11.38 4.69
N ARG A 189 16.56 -10.99 3.41
CA ARG A 189 17.02 -11.90 2.35
C ARG A 189 18.46 -12.34 2.57
N PHE A 190 19.34 -11.44 3.01
CA PHE A 190 20.74 -11.79 3.28
C PHE A 190 20.90 -12.69 4.51
N LEU A 191 20.18 -12.39 5.59
CA LEU A 191 20.35 -13.05 6.88
C LEU A 191 19.50 -14.33 7.04
N LEU A 192 18.33 -14.36 6.42
CA LEU A 192 17.26 -15.33 6.69
C LEU A 192 16.75 -16.00 5.40
N ARG A 193 17.57 -16.07 4.34
CA ARG A 193 17.17 -16.68 3.05
C ARG A 193 16.54 -18.08 3.21
N PRO A 194 17.14 -19.03 3.96
CA PRO A 194 16.56 -20.37 4.10
C PRO A 194 15.18 -20.33 4.76
N THR A 195 15.01 -19.47 5.77
CA THR A 195 13.74 -19.27 6.48
C THR A 195 12.67 -18.69 5.56
N ILE A 196 13.00 -17.66 4.77
CA ILE A 196 12.07 -17.06 3.81
C ILE A 196 11.57 -18.11 2.81
N LEU A 197 12.48 -18.93 2.26
CA LEU A 197 12.11 -20.00 1.32
C LEU A 197 11.33 -21.14 1.99
N HIS A 198 11.63 -21.45 3.26
CA HIS A 198 10.87 -22.44 4.03
C HIS A 198 9.43 -21.97 4.29
N LEU A 199 9.26 -20.73 4.78
CA LEU A 199 7.95 -20.12 4.98
C LEU A 199 7.18 -19.95 3.67
N GLY A 200 7.87 -19.64 2.57
CA GLY A 200 7.29 -19.65 1.24
C GLY A 200 6.69 -21.01 0.88
N ARG A 201 7.44 -22.11 1.06
CA ARG A 201 6.92 -23.47 0.80
C ARG A 201 5.77 -23.86 1.73
N LEU A 202 5.82 -23.43 2.99
CA LEU A 202 4.70 -23.62 3.92
C LEU A 202 3.43 -22.91 3.41
N SER A 203 3.58 -21.72 2.80
CA SER A 203 2.46 -20.98 2.21
C SER A 203 1.80 -21.74 1.05
N GLN A 204 2.57 -22.50 0.25
CA GLN A 204 2.02 -23.36 -0.81
C GLN A 204 1.22 -24.53 -0.22
N ALA A 205 1.67 -25.12 0.90
CA ALA A 205 0.92 -26.18 1.58
C ALA A 205 -0.44 -25.71 2.14
N PHE A 206 -0.65 -24.40 2.24
CA PHE A 206 -1.91 -23.80 2.63
C PHE A 206 -2.88 -23.55 1.46
N GLU A 207 -2.43 -23.68 0.19
CA GLU A 207 -3.29 -23.54 -1.00
C GLU A 207 -4.43 -24.56 -0.98
N ASP A 208 -4.17 -25.80 -0.57
CA ASP A 208 -5.17 -26.85 -0.43
C ASP A 208 -6.08 -26.69 0.80
N LYS A 209 -5.79 -25.74 1.70
CA LYS A 209 -6.46 -25.56 2.99
C LYS A 209 -6.81 -24.08 3.25
N PRO A 210 -7.60 -23.43 2.38
CA PRO A 210 -7.80 -21.98 2.40
C PRO A 210 -8.43 -21.48 3.70
N ALA A 211 -9.38 -22.24 4.28
CA ALA A 211 -9.99 -21.87 5.56
C ALA A 211 -8.96 -21.85 6.72
N ARG A 212 -8.06 -22.84 6.78
CA ARG A 212 -7.01 -22.89 7.81
C ARG A 212 -5.98 -21.79 7.59
N ALA A 213 -5.61 -21.52 6.35
CA ALA A 213 -4.72 -20.44 5.98
C ALA A 213 -5.30 -19.08 6.43
N PHE A 214 -6.57 -18.85 6.13
CA PHE A 214 -7.30 -17.65 6.52
C PHE A 214 -7.34 -17.49 8.04
N ILE A 215 -7.76 -18.54 8.78
CA ILE A 215 -7.83 -18.48 10.25
C ILE A 215 -6.45 -18.21 10.86
N ALA A 216 -5.42 -18.93 10.41
CA ALA A 216 -4.06 -18.73 10.90
C ALA A 216 -3.57 -17.30 10.64
N PHE A 217 -3.77 -16.78 9.43
CA PHE A 217 -3.36 -15.43 9.08
C PHE A 217 -4.18 -14.36 9.82
N ALA A 218 -5.48 -14.57 10.02
CA ALA A 218 -6.33 -13.67 10.81
C ALA A 218 -5.87 -13.60 12.26
N LEU A 219 -5.55 -14.75 12.88
CA LEU A 219 -5.01 -14.80 14.24
C LEU A 219 -3.65 -14.10 14.34
N LEU A 220 -2.77 -14.29 13.37
CA LEU A 220 -1.49 -13.58 13.31
C LEU A 220 -1.69 -12.06 13.16
N SER A 221 -2.65 -11.63 12.34
CA SER A 221 -3.00 -10.22 12.19
C SER A 221 -3.54 -9.61 13.48
N ILE A 222 -4.41 -10.33 14.20
CA ILE A 222 -4.90 -9.90 15.52
C ILE A 222 -3.73 -9.80 16.50
N ALA A 223 -2.86 -10.81 16.56
CA ALA A 223 -1.70 -10.81 17.45
C ALA A 223 -0.70 -9.67 17.12
N ALA A 224 -0.56 -9.31 15.84
CA ALA A 224 0.32 -8.23 15.40
C ALA A 224 -0.28 -6.84 15.65
N TYR A 225 -1.60 -6.69 15.67
CA TYR A 225 -2.28 -5.41 15.80
C TYR A 225 -2.78 -5.12 17.23
N ALA A 226 -3.54 -6.05 17.82
CA ALA A 226 -4.29 -5.80 19.05
C ALA A 226 -3.42 -5.36 20.24
N PRO A 227 -2.25 -5.96 20.51
CA PRO A 227 -1.41 -5.53 21.62
C PRO A 227 -0.96 -4.07 21.49
N LEU A 228 -0.52 -3.67 20.29
CA LEU A 228 -0.08 -2.30 20.04
C LEU A 228 -1.24 -1.31 20.07
N ALA A 229 -2.42 -1.71 19.58
CA ALA A 229 -3.64 -0.90 19.67
C ALA A 229 -4.09 -0.70 21.13
N LEU A 230 -3.93 -1.71 22.01
CA LEU A 230 -4.26 -1.58 23.43
C LEU A 230 -3.28 -0.66 24.17
N VAL A 231 -1.98 -0.72 23.85
CA VAL A 231 -0.95 0.12 24.49
C VAL A 231 -0.99 1.57 23.98
N PHE A 232 -1.14 1.77 22.68
CA PHE A 232 -1.00 3.09 22.05
C PHE A 232 -2.29 3.73 21.61
N THR A 233 -3.44 3.05 21.74
CA THR A 233 -4.72 3.36 21.06
C THR A 233 -4.64 3.15 19.55
N PRO A 234 -5.79 2.91 18.88
CA PRO A 234 -5.78 2.81 17.43
C PRO A 234 -5.46 4.15 16.74
N PHE A 235 -5.55 5.30 17.41
CA PHE A 235 -5.49 6.61 16.74
C PHE A 235 -4.17 7.37 16.94
N ARG A 236 -3.23 6.86 17.72
CA ARG A 236 -2.00 7.59 18.04
C ARG A 236 -0.96 7.51 16.91
N TRP A 237 -0.58 8.68 16.44
CA TRP A 237 0.48 8.89 15.45
C TRP A 237 1.72 9.50 16.10
N VAL A 238 2.87 9.23 15.49
CA VAL A 238 4.12 9.95 15.74
C VAL A 238 4.66 10.45 14.41
N ASP A 239 5.22 11.64 14.43
CA ASP A 239 5.76 12.32 13.26
C ASP A 239 7.23 12.66 13.49
N TRP A 240 8.07 12.44 12.48
CA TRP A 240 9.48 12.76 12.48
C TRP A 240 9.88 13.21 11.08
N GLY A 241 10.14 14.51 10.91
CA GLY A 241 10.43 15.09 9.60
C GLY A 241 9.33 14.73 8.60
N PRO A 242 9.66 14.23 7.39
CA PRO A 242 8.67 13.88 6.37
C PRO A 242 7.98 12.52 6.60
N PHE A 243 8.18 11.88 7.75
CA PHE A 243 7.67 10.56 8.05
C PHE A 243 6.67 10.61 9.19
N ALA A 244 5.64 9.79 9.08
CA ALA A 244 4.68 9.54 10.15
C ALA A 244 4.43 8.05 10.31
N LEU A 245 4.07 7.63 11.52
CA LEU A 245 3.76 6.24 11.81
C LEU A 245 2.66 6.15 12.87
N GLN A 246 1.63 5.38 12.57
CA GLN A 246 0.60 5.01 13.53
C GLN A 246 1.11 3.87 14.40
N LEU A 247 1.27 4.11 15.70
CA LEU A 247 1.99 3.21 16.60
C LEU A 247 1.34 1.82 16.75
N SER A 248 0.04 1.70 16.48
CA SER A 248 -0.71 0.45 16.58
C SER A 248 -0.47 -0.53 15.42
N ARG A 249 0.18 -0.09 14.33
CA ARG A 249 0.21 -0.82 13.05
C ARG A 249 1.57 -1.34 12.53
N PRO A 250 2.75 -1.01 13.07
CA PRO A 250 4.02 -1.41 12.45
C PRO A 250 4.19 -2.93 12.35
N ALA A 251 3.81 -3.67 13.40
CA ALA A 251 3.90 -5.13 13.40
C ALA A 251 2.94 -5.77 12.38
N LEU A 252 1.73 -5.22 12.23
CA LEU A 252 0.79 -5.65 11.20
C LEU A 252 1.36 -5.42 9.78
N TYR A 253 1.93 -4.23 9.53
CA TYR A 253 2.52 -3.93 8.23
C TYR A 253 3.73 -4.82 7.92
N ALA A 254 4.57 -5.09 8.92
CA ALA A 254 5.69 -6.02 8.79
C ALA A 254 5.21 -7.46 8.52
N LEU A 255 4.15 -7.93 9.19
CA LEU A 255 3.55 -9.24 8.95
C LEU A 255 3.06 -9.37 7.50
N TYR A 256 2.27 -8.42 7.01
CA TYR A 256 1.72 -8.48 5.64
C TYR A 256 2.83 -8.38 4.59
N TYR A 257 3.77 -7.44 4.74
CA TYR A 257 4.90 -7.31 3.82
C TYR A 257 5.76 -8.58 3.82
N GLY A 258 6.07 -9.12 5.01
CA GLY A 258 6.86 -10.33 5.17
C GLY A 258 6.18 -11.58 4.60
N ALA A 259 4.86 -11.71 4.80
CA ALA A 259 4.07 -12.75 4.16
C ALA A 259 4.13 -12.64 2.64
N GLY A 260 3.98 -11.43 2.10
CA GLY A 260 4.18 -11.17 0.67
C GLY A 260 5.57 -11.59 0.21
N LEU A 261 6.62 -11.21 0.94
CA LEU A 261 8.00 -11.59 0.64
C LEU A 261 8.20 -13.11 0.58
N CYS A 262 7.62 -13.86 1.52
CA CYS A 262 7.73 -15.32 1.58
C CYS A 262 6.98 -16.00 0.43
N VAL A 263 5.73 -15.61 0.18
CA VAL A 263 4.92 -16.12 -0.94
C VAL A 263 5.62 -15.80 -2.27
N GLY A 264 6.10 -14.57 -2.42
CA GLY A 264 6.80 -14.11 -3.62
C GLY A 264 8.15 -14.80 -3.88
N ALA A 265 8.77 -15.38 -2.85
CA ALA A 265 10.04 -16.07 -2.97
C ALA A 265 9.92 -17.45 -3.65
N VAL A 266 8.74 -18.07 -3.60
CA VAL A 266 8.48 -19.40 -4.18
C VAL A 266 7.54 -19.35 -5.39
N GLY A 267 6.98 -18.18 -5.70
CA GLY A 267 6.02 -17.98 -6.79
C GLY A 267 4.58 -18.31 -6.39
N LEU A 268 3.63 -17.83 -7.19
CA LEU A 268 2.20 -18.12 -7.04
C LEU A 268 1.82 -19.20 -8.04
N GLY A 269 1.40 -20.37 -7.55
CA GLY A 269 0.96 -21.50 -8.37
C GLY A 269 2.08 -22.16 -9.18
N ALA A 270 2.42 -23.40 -8.80
CA ALA A 270 2.93 -24.39 -9.75
C ALA A 270 1.73 -25.12 -10.38
#